data_AF-A0A1H9RXH9-F1
#
_entry.id   AF-A0A1H9RXH9-F1
#
_cell.length_a   1.000
_cell.length_b   1.000
_cell.length_c   1.000
_cell.angle_alpha   90.00
_cell.angle_beta   90.00
_cell.angle_gamma   90.00
#
_symmetry.space_group_name_H-M   'P 1'
#
loop_
_entity.id
_entity.type
_entity.pdbx_description
1 polymer ?
#
loop_
_entity_poly.entity_id
_entity_poly.type
_entity_poly.pdbx_seq_one_letter_code
_entity_poly.pdbx_strand_id
1 'polypeptide(L)'
;MSTQPNALSRSRASLTLEYPMSVGRYDRYEDAQKAVDYLSDHEFPVQNVLIVGTDLKQLERVTGRLTRGRVAAGGILSGMWLGLFVGLIFALFDPQASGLGTVLVTVLFGAGFGLMWALIGYQFTGGQRDFTSVTQVVATQYEVLVEHRHVQRARELLTEMDPMAAAQAEVRAAREADAAAAAAAAQRAQTTAPSASPAGEMPQPPTSPQPSSSQQPSSSQPPHQPPADV
;
A
#
# COMPACT_ATOMS: atom_id res chain seq x y z
N MET A 1 -22.53 7.59 30.93
CA MET A 1 -22.03 7.35 29.56
C MET A 1 -21.02 6.21 29.65
N SER A 2 -21.42 4.99 29.30
CA SER A 2 -20.54 3.82 29.37
C SER A 2 -19.60 3.84 28.17
N THR A 3 -18.35 4.24 28.40
CA THR A 3 -17.23 4.08 27.47
C THR A 3 -17.04 2.58 27.22
N GLN A 4 -17.42 2.09 26.02
CA GLN A 4 -17.07 0.74 25.60
C GLN A 4 -15.53 0.62 25.53
N PRO A 5 -14.90 -0.26 26.31
CA PRO A 5 -13.47 -0.48 26.20
C PRO A 5 -13.19 -1.37 24.99
N ASN A 6 -12.75 -0.72 23.92
CA ASN A 6 -11.48 -1.03 23.28
C ASN A 6 -11.27 -2.51 22.87
N ALA A 7 -12.18 -3.04 22.06
CA ALA A 7 -12.03 -4.36 21.43
C ALA A 7 -10.73 -4.46 20.61
N LEU A 8 -10.31 -3.35 19.98
CA LEU A 8 -9.10 -3.27 19.16
C LEU A 8 -7.80 -3.30 19.97
N SER A 9 -7.73 -2.72 21.18
CA SER A 9 -6.56 -2.94 22.05
C SER A 9 -6.52 -4.33 22.63
N ARG A 10 -7.68 -4.95 22.92
CA ARG A 10 -7.69 -6.35 23.40
C ARG A 10 -7.17 -7.31 22.32
N SER A 11 -7.58 -7.11 21.07
CA SER A 11 -7.06 -7.91 19.94
C SER A 11 -5.59 -7.61 19.63
N ARG A 12 -5.13 -6.38 19.85
CA ARG A 12 -3.69 -6.05 19.72
C ARG A 12 -2.87 -6.66 20.84
N ALA A 13 -3.35 -6.64 22.08
CA ALA A 13 -2.67 -7.25 23.22
C ALA A 13 -2.52 -8.77 23.07
N SER A 14 -3.46 -9.45 22.41
CA SER A 14 -3.34 -10.89 22.11
C SER A 14 -2.38 -11.20 20.94
N LEU A 15 -1.93 -10.19 20.18
CA LEU A 15 -1.04 -10.35 19.03
C LEU A 15 0.35 -9.75 19.29
N THR A 16 0.70 -9.51 20.55
CA THR A 16 2.00 -8.96 20.95
C THR A 16 2.79 -9.99 21.75
N LEU A 17 4.07 -10.14 21.40
CA LEU A 17 5.07 -10.88 22.17
C LEU A 17 6.04 -9.88 22.81
N GLU A 18 6.64 -10.24 23.94
CA GLU A 18 7.65 -9.41 24.58
C GLU A 18 9.04 -9.63 23.94
N TYR A 19 9.54 -8.59 23.25
CA TYR A 19 10.76 -8.63 22.42
C TYR A 19 10.77 -9.84 21.46
N PRO A 20 9.88 -9.86 20.44
CA PRO A 20 9.81 -10.97 19.50
C PRO A 20 11.08 -11.09 18.68
N MET A 21 11.58 -12.31 18.55
CA MET A 21 12.70 -12.66 17.70
C MET A 21 12.31 -13.75 16.72
N SER A 22 12.79 -13.62 15.48
CA SER A 22 12.58 -14.61 14.44
C SER A 22 13.40 -15.87 14.69
N VAL A 23 12.74 -17.01 14.55
CA VAL A 23 13.34 -18.35 14.66
C VAL A 23 13.27 -19.14 13.35
N GLY A 24 12.45 -18.70 12.39
CA GLY A 24 12.34 -19.36 11.09
C GLY A 24 11.47 -18.58 10.11
N ARG A 25 11.78 -18.68 8.82
CA ARG A 25 11.00 -18.13 7.71
C ARG A 25 10.61 -19.22 6.74
N TYR A 26 9.37 -19.16 6.28
CA TYR A 26 8.70 -20.19 5.50
C TYR A 26 7.92 -19.55 4.34
N ASP A 27 7.89 -20.20 3.19
CA ASP A 27 7.19 -19.67 2.01
C ASP A 27 5.67 -19.92 2.09
N ARG A 28 5.26 -20.96 2.82
CA ARG A 28 3.85 -21.32 3.00
C ARG A 28 3.46 -21.34 4.46
N TYR A 29 2.18 -21.08 4.71
CA TYR A 29 1.63 -21.06 6.05
C TYR A 29 1.70 -22.43 6.71
N GLU A 30 1.48 -23.50 5.94
CA GLU A 30 1.48 -24.88 6.43
C GLU A 30 2.86 -25.29 6.97
N ASP A 31 3.94 -24.78 6.35
CA ASP A 31 5.31 -25.05 6.80
C ASP A 31 5.61 -24.32 8.12
N ALA A 32 5.13 -23.07 8.26
CA ALA A 32 5.21 -22.33 9.53
C ALA A 32 4.36 -23.00 10.63
N GLN A 33 3.17 -23.49 10.29
CA GLN A 33 2.32 -24.21 11.22
C GLN A 33 3.00 -25.50 11.70
N LYS A 34 3.58 -26.27 10.77
CA LYS A 34 4.32 -27.49 11.09
C LYS A 34 5.48 -27.22 12.05
N ALA A 35 6.18 -26.10 11.90
CA ALA A 35 7.23 -25.69 12.82
C ALA A 35 6.69 -25.42 14.24
N VAL A 36 5.53 -24.75 14.36
CA VAL A 36 4.88 -24.52 15.67
C VAL A 36 4.35 -25.81 16.27
N ASP A 37 3.78 -26.71 15.46
CA ASP A 37 3.31 -28.03 15.90
C ASP A 37 4.49 -28.84 16.45
N TYR A 38 5.63 -28.86 15.76
CA TYR A 38 6.84 -29.53 16.24
C TYR A 38 7.34 -28.95 17.57
N LEU A 39 7.32 -27.63 17.73
CA LEU A 39 7.64 -27.00 19.02
C LEU A 39 6.67 -27.47 20.11
N SER A 40 5.37 -27.50 19.81
CA SER A 40 4.33 -27.97 20.74
C SER A 40 4.56 -29.41 21.17
N ASP A 41 4.89 -30.31 20.24
CA ASP A 41 5.14 -31.72 20.49
C ASP A 41 6.33 -31.95 21.43
N HIS A 42 7.26 -31.00 21.51
CA HIS A 42 8.43 -31.02 22.39
C HIS A 42 8.23 -30.18 23.66
N GLU A 43 6.98 -30.00 24.08
CA GLU A 43 6.57 -29.26 25.29
C GLU A 43 7.09 -27.81 25.33
N PHE A 44 7.30 -27.20 24.16
CA PHE A 44 7.67 -25.80 24.07
C PHE A 44 6.49 -24.90 24.48
N PRO A 45 6.71 -23.77 25.19
CA PRO A 45 5.64 -22.86 25.57
C PRO A 45 5.12 -22.06 24.36
N VAL A 46 4.26 -22.68 23.56
CA VAL A 46 3.71 -22.13 22.30
C VAL A 46 2.88 -20.86 22.49
N GLN A 47 2.43 -20.55 23.71
CA GLN A 47 1.82 -19.26 24.06
C GLN A 47 2.77 -18.06 23.84
N ASN A 48 4.08 -18.32 23.74
CA ASN A 48 5.11 -17.31 23.46
C ASN A 48 5.57 -17.33 22.00
N VAL A 49 4.75 -17.88 21.09
CA VAL A 49 5.03 -18.03 19.66
C VAL A 49 3.98 -17.29 18.85
N LEU A 50 4.39 -16.66 17.76
CA LEU A 50 3.52 -15.94 16.83
C LEU A 50 3.92 -16.26 15.39
N ILE A 51 2.95 -16.66 14.56
CA ILE A 51 3.14 -16.76 13.11
C ILE A 51 2.74 -15.42 12.49
N VAL A 52 3.66 -14.80 11.75
CA VAL A 52 3.46 -13.50 11.10
C VAL A 52 3.57 -13.66 9.59
N GLY A 53 2.55 -13.22 8.86
CA GLY A 53 2.67 -13.04 7.42
C GLY A 53 3.55 -11.84 7.11
N THR A 54 4.69 -12.07 6.48
CA THR A 54 5.61 -11.04 6.00
C THR A 54 5.46 -10.83 4.49
N ASP A 55 6.05 -9.75 3.98
CA ASP A 55 6.02 -9.42 2.54
C ASP A 55 4.60 -9.40 1.96
N LEU A 56 3.73 -8.64 2.60
CA LEU A 56 2.34 -8.51 2.18
C LEU A 56 2.27 -7.89 0.79
N LYS A 57 1.65 -8.62 -0.14
CA LYS A 57 1.31 -8.12 -1.47
C LYS A 57 -0.18 -7.82 -1.51
N GLN A 58 -0.51 -6.60 -1.92
CA GLN A 58 -1.86 -6.23 -2.26
C GLN A 58 -2.13 -6.60 -3.72
N LEU A 59 -2.94 -7.63 -3.92
CA LEU A 59 -3.40 -8.05 -5.23
C LEU A 59 -4.68 -7.29 -5.57
N GLU A 60 -4.71 -6.65 -6.74
CA GLU A 60 -5.92 -6.03 -7.28
C GLU A 60 -6.31 -6.75 -8.57
N ARG A 61 -7.42 -7.51 -8.52
CA ARG A 61 -7.96 -8.18 -9.69
C ARG A 61 -8.99 -7.29 -10.35
N VAL A 62 -8.70 -6.83 -11.56
CA VAL A 62 -9.66 -6.12 -12.41
C VAL A 62 -10.72 -7.11 -12.88
N THR A 63 -11.97 -6.92 -12.45
CA THR A 63 -13.09 -7.83 -12.77
C THR A 63 -13.82 -7.45 -14.05
N GLY A 64 -13.70 -6.20 -14.50
CA GLY A 64 -14.26 -5.76 -15.78
C GLY A 64 -14.40 -4.25 -15.88
N ARG A 65 -14.82 -3.78 -17.06
CA ARG A 65 -14.98 -2.35 -17.34
C ARG A 65 -16.22 -1.76 -16.68
N LEU A 66 -16.09 -0.71 -15.87
CA LEU A 66 -17.23 -0.02 -15.28
C LEU A 66 -17.79 1.00 -16.29
N THR A 67 -18.89 0.65 -16.97
CA THR A 67 -19.52 1.53 -17.95
C THR A 67 -20.73 2.25 -17.37
N ARG A 68 -20.99 3.48 -17.86
CA ARG A 68 -22.20 4.24 -17.52
C ARG A 68 -23.48 3.44 -17.75
N GLY A 69 -23.50 2.58 -18.78
CA GLY A 69 -24.63 1.69 -19.06
C GLY A 69 -24.88 0.67 -17.94
N ARG A 70 -23.83 0.09 -17.35
CA ARG A 70 -23.99 -0.85 -16.21
C ARG A 70 -24.48 -0.13 -14.96
N VAL A 71 -23.97 1.07 -14.71
CA VAL A 71 -24.44 1.93 -13.60
C VAL A 71 -25.91 2.30 -13.78
N ALA A 72 -26.29 2.74 -14.98
CA ALA A 72 -27.66 3.07 -15.33
C ALA A 72 -28.61 1.88 -15.14
N ALA A 73 -28.22 0.69 -15.64
CA ALA A 73 -29.01 -0.53 -15.47
C ALA A 73 -29.18 -0.90 -13.98
N GLY A 74 -28.11 -0.81 -13.17
CA GLY A 74 -28.19 -1.05 -11.73
C GLY A 74 -29.10 -0.05 -11.02
N GLY A 75 -29.03 1.23 -11.39
CA GLY A 75 -29.91 2.28 -10.88
C GLY A 75 -31.38 2.05 -11.24
N ILE A 76 -31.68 1.68 -12.49
CA ILE A 76 -33.03 1.36 -12.94
C ILE A 76 -33.60 0.17 -12.14
N LEU A 77 -32.85 -0.93 -12.03
CA LEU A 77 -33.30 -2.12 -11.29
C LEU A 77 -33.54 -1.82 -9.81
N SER A 78 -32.62 -1.10 -9.16
CA SER A 78 -32.78 -0.67 -7.77
C SER A 78 -33.97 0.26 -7.59
N GLY A 79 -34.17 1.18 -8.54
CA GLY A 79 -35.30 2.10 -8.58
C GLY A 79 -36.64 1.40 -8.79
N MET A 80 -36.71 0.41 -9.70
CA MET A 80 -37.89 -0.42 -9.91
C MET A 80 -38.25 -1.21 -8.65
N TRP A 81 -37.25 -1.76 -7.94
CA TRP A 81 -37.48 -2.45 -6.68
C TRP A 81 -38.08 -1.54 -5.61
N LEU A 82 -37.53 -0.33 -5.45
CA LEU A 82 -38.07 0.68 -4.54
C LEU A 82 -39.48 1.12 -4.96
N GLY A 83 -39.70 1.39 -6.25
CA GLY A 83 -40.99 1.79 -6.80
C GLY A 83 -42.05 0.71 -6.70
N LEU A 84 -41.67 -0.56 -6.82
CA LEU A 84 -42.53 -1.72 -6.59
C LEU A 84 -42.93 -1.78 -5.11
N PHE A 85 -41.95 -1.65 -4.20
CA PHE A 85 -42.21 -1.65 -2.76
C PHE A 85 -43.17 -0.53 -2.36
N VAL A 86 -42.91 0.70 -2.79
CA VAL A 86 -43.79 1.86 -2.53
C VAL A 86 -45.16 1.68 -3.19
N GLY A 87 -45.21 1.16 -4.41
CA GLY A 87 -46.45 0.88 -5.13
C GLY A 87 -47.33 -0.15 -4.44
N LEU A 88 -46.73 -1.21 -3.90
CA LEU A 88 -47.46 -2.23 -3.15
C LEU A 88 -48.04 -1.65 -1.86
N ILE A 89 -47.32 -0.79 -1.16
CA ILE A 89 -47.86 -0.07 0.00
C ILE A 89 -49.09 0.74 -0.42
N PHE A 90 -49.00 1.56 -1.47
CA PHE A 90 -50.17 2.33 -1.93
C PHE A 90 -51.32 1.42 -2.37
N ALA A 91 -51.07 0.35 -3.10
CA ALA A 91 -52.10 -0.58 -3.53
C ALA A 91 -52.80 -1.31 -2.36
N LEU A 92 -52.12 -1.53 -1.23
CA LEU A 92 -52.70 -2.15 -0.04
C LEU A 92 -53.48 -1.17 0.84
N PHE A 93 -53.04 0.09 0.91
CA PHE A 93 -53.59 1.09 1.84
C PHE A 93 -54.50 2.14 1.18
N ASP A 94 -54.52 2.24 -0.16
CA ASP A 94 -55.40 3.14 -0.90
C ASP A 94 -56.44 2.36 -1.75
N PRO A 95 -57.63 2.07 -1.20
CA PRO A 95 -58.68 1.33 -1.90
C PRO A 95 -59.38 2.13 -3.01
N GLN A 96 -59.12 3.44 -3.14
CA GLN A 96 -59.70 4.27 -4.22
C GLN A 96 -58.84 4.22 -5.50
N ALA A 97 -57.58 3.82 -5.39
CA ALA A 97 -56.67 3.73 -6.52
C ALA A 97 -56.80 2.38 -7.25
N SER A 98 -56.60 2.39 -8.57
CA SER A 98 -56.40 1.14 -9.33
C SER A 98 -55.07 0.53 -8.87
N GLY A 99 -55.12 -0.50 -8.02
CA GLY A 99 -53.92 -1.07 -7.40
C GLY A 99 -52.84 -1.46 -8.40
N LEU A 100 -53.21 -2.14 -9.49
CA LEU A 100 -52.27 -2.52 -10.56
C LEU A 100 -51.73 -1.31 -11.34
N GLY A 101 -52.59 -0.32 -11.66
CA GLY A 101 -52.15 0.90 -12.34
C GLY A 101 -51.19 1.73 -11.49
N THR A 102 -51.47 1.83 -10.19
CA THR A 102 -50.65 2.57 -9.22
C THR A 102 -49.27 1.94 -9.09
N VAL A 103 -49.20 0.61 -8.94
CA VAL A 103 -47.93 -0.13 -8.87
C VAL A 103 -47.11 0.08 -10.15
N LEU A 104 -47.73 0.01 -11.33
CA LEU A 104 -47.00 0.21 -12.58
C LEU A 104 -46.40 1.63 -12.67
N VAL A 105 -47.17 2.65 -12.31
CA VAL A 105 -46.72 4.05 -12.31
C VAL A 105 -45.58 4.25 -11.32
N THR A 106 -45.69 3.77 -10.09
CA THR A 106 -44.63 3.93 -9.09
C THR A 106 -43.36 3.17 -9.46
N VAL A 107 -43.46 2.01 -10.12
CA VAL A 107 -42.29 1.29 -10.65
C VAL A 107 -41.59 2.10 -11.74
N LEU A 108 -42.34 2.71 -12.67
CA LEU A 108 -41.76 3.54 -13.73
C LEU A 108 -41.10 4.81 -13.17
N PHE A 109 -41.74 5.49 -12.23
CA PHE A 109 -41.15 6.63 -11.53
C PHE A 109 -39.91 6.22 -10.73
N GLY A 110 -39.99 5.09 -10.02
CA GLY A 110 -38.86 4.51 -9.29
C GLY A 110 -37.68 4.21 -10.21
N ALA A 111 -37.92 3.60 -11.37
CA ALA A 111 -36.90 3.34 -12.39
C ALA A 111 -36.21 4.63 -12.86
N GLY A 112 -36.97 5.67 -13.20
CA GLY A 112 -36.44 6.96 -13.63
C GLY A 112 -35.66 7.68 -12.52
N PHE A 113 -36.18 7.66 -11.30
CA PHE A 113 -35.50 8.21 -10.13
C PHE A 113 -34.19 7.47 -9.83
N GLY A 114 -34.21 6.14 -9.82
CA GLY A 114 -33.03 5.31 -9.57
C GLY A 114 -31.96 5.47 -10.63
N LEU A 115 -32.35 5.62 -11.90
CA LEU A 115 -31.44 5.97 -13.00
C LEU A 115 -30.75 7.32 -12.74
N MET A 116 -31.54 8.37 -12.48
CA MET A 116 -31.03 9.72 -12.22
C MET A 116 -30.07 9.72 -11.04
N TRP A 117 -30.47 9.09 -9.92
CA TRP A 117 -29.68 9.03 -8.70
C TRP A 117 -28.37 8.26 -8.90
N ALA A 118 -28.40 7.12 -9.60
CA ALA A 118 -27.20 6.33 -9.88
C ALA A 118 -26.19 7.08 -10.76
N LEU A 119 -26.68 7.82 -11.77
CA LEU A 119 -25.82 8.64 -12.63
C LEU A 119 -25.21 9.82 -11.85
N ILE A 120 -25.99 10.50 -11.02
CA ILE A 120 -25.49 11.58 -10.15
C ILE A 120 -24.43 11.03 -9.19
N GLY A 121 -24.70 9.90 -8.52
CA GLY A 121 -23.76 9.26 -7.61
C GLY A 121 -22.45 8.84 -8.28
N TYR A 122 -22.52 8.33 -9.51
CA TYR A 122 -21.35 7.97 -10.32
C TYR A 122 -20.46 9.17 -10.66
N GLN A 123 -21.07 10.34 -10.90
CA GLN A 123 -20.32 11.58 -11.10
C GLN A 123 -19.64 12.04 -9.81
N PHE A 124 -20.30 11.93 -8.65
CA PHE A 124 -19.71 12.28 -7.35
C PHE A 124 -18.59 11.33 -6.90
N THR A 125 -18.63 10.05 -7.30
CA THR A 125 -17.52 9.09 -7.07
C THR A 125 -16.36 9.27 -8.05
N GLY A 126 -16.42 10.31 -8.89
CA GLY A 126 -15.28 10.83 -9.65
C GLY A 126 -15.08 10.21 -11.02
N GLY A 127 -15.87 9.22 -11.46
CA GLY A 127 -15.77 8.64 -12.82
C GLY A 127 -14.40 8.06 -13.25
N GLN A 128 -13.36 8.16 -12.42
CA GLN A 128 -11.96 7.83 -12.77
C GLN A 128 -11.64 6.32 -12.67
N ARG A 129 -12.59 5.48 -12.26
CA ARG A 129 -12.40 4.03 -12.25
C ARG A 129 -13.14 3.45 -13.45
N ASP A 130 -12.43 3.35 -14.56
CA ASP A 130 -12.88 2.64 -15.77
C ASP A 130 -13.06 1.13 -15.54
N PHE A 131 -12.78 0.64 -14.33
CA PHE A 131 -12.76 -0.77 -13.98
C PHE A 131 -13.34 -0.99 -12.58
N THR A 132 -14.06 -2.10 -12.45
CA THR A 132 -14.36 -2.69 -11.16
C THR A 132 -13.21 -3.60 -10.78
N SER A 133 -12.76 -3.55 -9.53
CA SER A 133 -11.70 -4.40 -9.03
C SER A 133 -12.04 -4.96 -7.66
N VAL A 134 -11.46 -6.11 -7.36
CA VAL A 134 -11.47 -6.73 -6.03
C VAL A 134 -10.04 -6.67 -5.51
N THR A 135 -9.89 -6.13 -4.30
CA THR A 135 -8.59 -5.99 -3.63
C THR A 135 -8.47 -7.06 -2.54
N GLN A 136 -7.34 -7.75 -2.51
CA GLN A 136 -7.00 -8.74 -1.49
C GLN A 136 -5.55 -8.55 -1.05
N VAL A 137 -5.27 -8.68 0.24
CA VAL A 137 -3.90 -8.68 0.78
C VAL A 137 -3.50 -10.12 1.05
N VAL A 138 -2.33 -10.53 0.55
CA VAL A 138 -1.79 -11.90 0.69
C VAL A 138 -0.34 -11.82 1.16
N ALA A 139 0.03 -12.61 2.16
CA ALA A 139 1.42 -12.78 2.57
C ALA A 139 2.15 -13.71 1.60
N THR A 140 3.34 -13.33 1.15
CA THR A 140 4.18 -14.23 0.33
C THR A 140 5.22 -14.99 1.14
N GLN A 141 5.42 -14.61 2.40
CA GLN A 141 6.31 -15.30 3.31
C GLN A 141 5.68 -15.30 4.71
N TYR A 142 6.03 -16.27 5.52
CA TYR A 142 5.57 -16.44 6.89
C TYR A 142 6.78 -16.58 7.80
N GLU A 143 6.77 -15.86 8.91
CA GLU A 143 7.85 -15.84 9.88
C GLU A 143 7.31 -16.33 11.23
N VAL A 144 8.03 -17.26 11.86
CA VAL A 144 7.72 -17.71 13.21
C VAL A 144 8.57 -16.87 14.17
N LEU A 145 7.88 -16.11 15.03
CA LEU A 145 8.46 -15.28 16.05
C LEU A 145 8.27 -15.93 17.41
N VAL A 146 9.28 -15.80 18.26
CA VAL A 146 9.28 -16.31 19.63
C VAL A 146 9.79 -15.20 20.55
N GLU A 147 9.29 -15.15 21.78
CA GLU A 147 9.86 -14.25 22.77
C GLU A 147 11.34 -14.52 23.05
N HIS A 148 12.09 -13.45 23.30
CA HIS A 148 13.53 -13.49 23.47
C HIS A 148 14.04 -14.57 24.46
N ARG A 149 13.32 -14.78 25.57
CA ARG A 149 13.64 -15.77 26.61
C ARG A 149 13.62 -17.22 26.15
N HIS A 150 12.90 -17.55 25.06
CA HIS A 150 12.77 -18.90 24.55
C HIS A 150 13.42 -19.11 23.18
N VAL A 151 14.05 -18.08 22.60
CA VAL A 151 14.55 -18.10 21.22
C VAL A 151 15.60 -19.19 20.98
N GLN A 152 16.49 -19.43 21.94
CA GLN A 152 17.60 -20.38 21.76
C GLN A 152 17.07 -21.81 21.69
N ARG A 153 16.22 -22.18 22.66
CA ARG A 153 15.57 -23.50 22.67
C ARG A 153 14.69 -23.73 21.45
N ALA A 154 13.97 -22.70 20.98
CA ALA A 154 13.20 -22.81 19.75
C ALA A 154 14.09 -23.10 18.54
N ARG A 155 15.23 -22.40 18.41
CA ARG A 155 16.19 -22.64 17.31
C ARG A 155 16.82 -24.02 17.38
N GLU A 156 17.16 -24.52 18.57
CA GLU A 156 17.66 -25.87 18.77
C GLU A 156 16.65 -26.91 18.26
N LEU A 157 15.40 -26.84 18.73
CA LEU A 157 14.33 -27.75 18.30
C LEU A 157 14.05 -27.66 16.80
N LEU A 158 13.99 -26.46 16.22
CA LEU A 158 13.75 -26.30 14.78
C LEU A 158 14.92 -26.80 13.93
N THR A 159 16.15 -26.75 14.45
CA THR A 159 17.33 -27.33 13.79
C THR A 159 17.28 -28.86 13.85
N GLU A 160 16.79 -29.44 14.94
CA GLU A 160 16.55 -30.89 15.06
C GLU A 160 15.44 -31.38 14.10
N MET A 161 14.39 -30.57 13.92
CA MET A 161 13.29 -30.87 12.99
C MET A 161 13.77 -30.95 11.52
N ASP A 162 14.57 -29.98 11.08
CA ASP A 162 15.07 -29.93 9.71
C ASP A 162 16.50 -29.34 9.65
N PRO A 163 17.52 -30.18 9.89
CA PRO A 163 18.92 -29.73 9.89
C PRO A 163 19.38 -29.27 8.50
N MET A 164 18.75 -29.75 7.43
CA MET A 164 19.05 -29.33 6.06
C MET A 164 18.50 -27.93 5.78
N ALA A 165 17.28 -27.63 6.22
CA ALA A 165 16.72 -26.29 6.11
C ALA A 165 17.51 -25.27 6.95
N ALA A 166 17.93 -25.65 8.15
CA ALA A 166 18.79 -24.82 9.00
C ALA A 166 20.11 -24.47 8.30
N ALA A 167 20.81 -25.47 7.72
CA ALA A 167 22.03 -25.24 6.96
C ALA A 167 21.80 -24.34 5.73
N GLN A 168 20.67 -24.51 5.01
CA GLN A 168 20.32 -23.65 3.88
C GLN A 168 20.03 -22.20 4.30
N ALA A 169 19.46 -21.99 5.49
CA ALA A 169 19.22 -20.66 6.04
C ALA A 169 20.53 -19.94 6.38
N GLU A 170 21.49 -20.65 6.98
CA GLU A 170 22.83 -20.11 7.24
C GLU A 170 23.57 -19.72 5.94
N VAL A 171 23.51 -20.56 4.91
CA VAL A 171 24.09 -20.26 3.60
C VAL A 171 23.40 -19.04 2.96
N ARG A 172 22.08 -18.90 3.10
CA ARG A 172 21.34 -17.72 2.64
C ARG A 172 21.79 -16.46 3.39
N ALA A 173 21.86 -16.52 4.72
CA ALA A 173 22.31 -15.41 5.54
C ALA A 173 23.75 -14.97 5.23
N ALA A 174 24.65 -15.93 4.98
CA ALA A 174 26.02 -15.65 4.56
C ALA A 174 26.06 -14.93 3.20
N ARG A 175 25.31 -15.42 2.21
CA ARG A 175 25.20 -14.78 0.88
C ARG A 175 24.61 -13.37 0.95
N GLU A 176 23.60 -13.17 1.81
CA GLU A 176 23.00 -11.86 2.04
C GLU A 176 23.98 -10.90 2.71
N ALA A 177 24.78 -11.37 3.68
CA ALA A 177 25.83 -10.58 4.30
C ALA A 177 26.93 -10.17 3.31
N ASP A 178 27.37 -11.11 2.46
CA ASP A 178 28.33 -10.84 1.39
C ASP A 178 27.78 -9.83 0.37
N ALA A 179 26.51 -10.00 -0.04
CA ALA A 179 25.84 -9.07 -0.94
C ALA A 179 25.67 -7.67 -0.32
N ALA A 180 25.34 -7.59 0.97
CA ALA A 180 25.23 -6.33 1.70
C ALA A 180 26.59 -5.63 1.85
N ALA A 181 27.67 -6.40 2.12
CA ALA A 181 29.03 -5.87 2.15
C ALA A 181 29.47 -5.34 0.78
N ALA A 182 29.15 -6.06 -0.30
CA ALA A 182 29.41 -5.62 -1.67
C ALA A 182 28.61 -4.36 -2.04
N ALA A 183 27.33 -4.29 -1.66
CA ALA A 183 26.49 -3.10 -1.85
C ALA A 183 27.03 -1.90 -1.07
N ALA A 184 27.43 -2.09 0.19
CA ALA A 184 28.03 -1.03 1.01
C ALA A 184 29.38 -0.54 0.43
N ALA A 185 30.20 -1.45 -0.13
CA ALA A 185 31.43 -1.09 -0.83
C ALA A 185 31.15 -0.29 -2.11
N ALA A 186 30.15 -0.68 -2.89
CA ALA A 186 29.72 0.06 -4.08
C ALA A 186 29.17 1.46 -3.71
N GLN A 187 28.42 1.57 -2.61
CA GLN A 187 27.92 2.84 -2.09
C GLN A 187 29.07 3.75 -1.67
N ARG A 188 30.08 3.21 -0.94
CA ARG A 188 31.28 3.94 -0.54
C ARG A 188 32.02 4.49 -1.76
N ALA A 189 32.25 3.66 -2.78
CA ALA A 189 32.92 4.07 -4.01
C ALA A 189 32.19 5.22 -4.73
N GLN A 190 30.85 5.23 -4.72
CA GLN A 190 30.06 6.33 -5.29
C GLN A 190 30.15 7.63 -4.46
N THR A 191 30.22 7.54 -3.14
CA THR A 191 30.36 8.71 -2.25
C THR A 191 31.78 9.28 -2.16
N THR A 192 32.82 8.49 -2.44
CA THR A 192 34.23 8.95 -2.47
C THR A 192 34.70 9.44 -3.83
N ALA A 193 33.85 9.43 -4.86
CA ALA A 193 34.14 10.11 -6.11
C ALA A 193 34.24 11.63 -5.84
N PRO A 194 35.35 12.31 -6.16
CA PRO A 194 35.51 13.72 -5.83
C PRO A 194 34.43 14.53 -6.55
N SER A 195 33.71 15.39 -5.83
CA SER A 195 33.07 16.54 -6.46
C SER A 195 34.17 17.30 -7.20
N ALA A 196 34.17 17.24 -8.53
CA ALA A 196 35.02 18.06 -9.37
C ALA A 196 34.63 19.53 -9.12
N SER A 197 35.27 20.15 -8.13
CA SER A 197 35.27 21.59 -7.97
C SER A 197 36.09 22.18 -9.13
N PRO A 198 35.54 23.08 -9.95
CA PRO A 198 36.28 23.69 -11.02
C PRO A 198 37.19 24.78 -10.43
N ALA A 199 38.44 24.43 -10.13
CA ALA A 199 39.47 25.39 -9.74
C ALA A 199 40.66 25.28 -10.70
N GLY A 200 40.54 25.96 -11.85
CA GLY A 200 41.66 26.23 -12.74
C GLY A 200 42.42 27.46 -12.26
N GLU A 201 43.35 27.27 -11.33
CA GLU A 201 44.31 28.29 -10.91
C GLU A 201 45.52 28.24 -11.86
N MET A 202 45.67 29.25 -12.73
CA MET A 202 46.81 29.38 -13.66
C MET A 202 48.08 29.87 -12.92
N PRO A 203 49.30 29.48 -13.33
CA PRO A 203 50.54 30.00 -12.76
C PRO A 203 50.78 31.46 -13.18
N GLN A 204 50.96 32.36 -12.20
CA GLN A 204 51.29 33.78 -12.43
C GLN A 204 52.79 33.96 -12.75
N PRO A 205 53.17 34.80 -13.72
CA PRO A 205 54.57 35.19 -13.98
C PRO A 205 55.02 36.35 -13.05
N PRO A 206 56.33 36.49 -12.79
CA PRO A 206 56.83 37.53 -11.88
C PRO A 206 56.82 38.93 -12.51
N THR A 207 56.46 39.91 -11.69
CA THR A 207 56.32 41.34 -11.99
C THR A 207 57.66 42.06 -12.17
N SER A 208 57.68 43.04 -13.08
CA SER A 208 58.66 44.14 -13.13
C SER A 208 57.96 45.41 -13.66
N PRO A 209 58.38 46.62 -13.26
CA PRO A 209 57.49 47.78 -13.16
C PRO A 209 57.34 48.60 -14.47
N GLN A 210 56.19 49.28 -14.52
CA GLN A 210 55.64 50.28 -15.45
C GLN A 210 56.64 51.18 -16.21
N PRO A 211 56.27 51.71 -17.41
CA PRO A 211 55.61 53.03 -17.41
C PRO A 211 54.57 53.31 -18.54
N SER A 212 53.70 54.27 -18.21
CA SER A 212 53.11 55.33 -19.05
C SER A 212 52.02 55.06 -20.11
N SER A 213 50.87 55.70 -19.82
CA SER A 213 50.04 56.55 -20.69
C SER A 213 49.32 55.95 -21.90
N SER A 214 47.98 55.92 -21.87
CA SER A 214 47.10 56.95 -22.47
C SER A 214 45.76 56.38 -22.99
N GLN A 215 44.71 57.19 -22.78
CA GLN A 215 43.51 57.35 -23.62
C GLN A 215 42.36 56.32 -23.57
N GLN A 216 41.28 56.78 -22.93
CA GLN A 216 39.84 56.70 -23.30
C GLN A 216 39.57 56.85 -24.82
N PRO A 217 38.29 56.82 -25.31
CA PRO A 217 37.02 56.29 -24.78
C PRO A 217 36.32 55.40 -25.87
N SER A 218 35.17 54.76 -25.67
CA SER A 218 33.83 55.34 -25.90
C SER A 218 32.82 54.22 -26.17
N SER A 219 31.58 54.41 -25.69
CA SER A 219 30.27 54.04 -26.29
C SER A 219 30.02 52.55 -26.63
N SER A 220 28.88 51.92 -26.33
CA SER A 220 27.51 52.42 -26.42
C SER A 220 26.53 51.40 -25.80
N GLN A 221 25.71 51.91 -24.89
CA GLN A 221 24.33 51.52 -24.53
C GLN A 221 23.36 51.90 -25.70
N PRO A 222 22.01 51.63 -25.77
CA PRO A 222 20.98 50.80 -25.05
C PRO A 222 20.13 49.96 -26.08
N PRO A 223 18.81 49.64 -25.95
CA PRO A 223 17.81 49.59 -24.83
C PRO A 223 17.10 48.22 -24.68
N HIS A 224 16.53 47.78 -23.56
CA HIS A 224 15.43 48.28 -22.68
C HIS A 224 13.98 48.26 -23.26
N GLN A 225 13.20 47.25 -22.81
CA GLN A 225 11.77 47.27 -22.38
C GLN A 225 10.66 47.56 -23.43
N PRO A 226 9.34 47.34 -23.14
CA PRO A 226 8.65 47.14 -21.83
C PRO A 226 7.56 46.03 -21.75
N PRO A 227 6.91 45.85 -20.58
CA PRO A 227 5.72 45.03 -20.33
C PRO A 227 4.40 45.84 -20.40
N ALA A 228 3.23 45.19 -20.43
CA ALA A 228 1.97 45.71 -19.84
C ALA A 228 0.81 44.68 -19.81
N ASP A 229 0.03 44.81 -18.75
CA ASP A 229 -1.18 44.13 -18.26
C ASP A 229 -2.38 44.04 -19.22
N VAL A 230 -3.28 43.04 -19.00
CA VAL A 230 -4.69 43.17 -18.52
C VAL A 230 -5.11 41.86 -17.85
#